data_AF-E0PNC5-F1
#
_entry.id   AF-E0PNC5-F1
#
_cell.length_a   1.000
_cell.length_b   1.000
_cell.length_c   1.000
_cell.angle_alpha   90.00
_cell.angle_beta   90.00
_cell.angle_gamma   90.00
#
_symmetry.space_group_name_H-M   'P 1'
#
loop_
_entity.id
_entity.type
_entity.pdbx_description
1 polymer ?
#
loop_
_entity_poly.entity_id
_entity_poly.type
_entity_poly.pdbx_seq_one_letter_code
_entity_poly.pdbx_strand_id
1 'polypeptide(L)'
;MPEQQNDSNWFKWWNYVKEEVGIKNYVKQLFPQYFIIVIPILLSLPIFPLQVLMKHWWGVLILIIIILILIAAQTFFEYKNDIKHVQKIQQLEEEVERARQEKERLENENEFYALTIEDNQKYFLIMLYRKLGLTESDRISLYYRNSIDKDFEIVARYSTSNRFKEHSRPSYPHDQGYISKCWETKDDDFYVEAIPEASYTENIDYFASEMNMAPETLRHLKMKSRAFYIKNVKDKNRDKSIGVIVIESINSKIANLNEKQLKSKLDSDMMEYLYQLMDNKLRGN
;
A
#
# COMPACT_ATOMS: atom_id res chain seq x y z
N MET A 1 13.08 0.45 -43.06
CA MET A 1 12.00 1.40 -43.38
C MET A 1 10.79 0.59 -43.76
N PRO A 2 9.72 0.52 -42.96
CA PRO A 2 8.49 -0.11 -43.40
C PRO A 2 7.68 0.89 -44.23
N GLU A 3 7.19 0.43 -45.37
CA GLU A 3 6.31 1.15 -46.27
C GLU A 3 5.08 1.67 -45.51
N GLN A 4 4.86 2.99 -45.57
CA GLN A 4 3.59 3.58 -45.18
C GLN A 4 2.56 3.18 -46.24
N GLN A 5 1.85 2.09 -45.97
CA GLN A 5 0.65 1.74 -46.71
C GLN A 5 -0.42 2.78 -46.35
N ASN A 6 -0.54 3.80 -47.20
CA ASN A 6 -1.56 4.85 -47.11
C ASN A 6 -2.92 4.25 -47.52
N ASP A 7 -3.45 3.39 -46.67
CA ASP A 7 -4.81 2.86 -46.81
C ASP A 7 -5.77 4.00 -46.48
N SER A 8 -6.26 4.65 -47.53
CA SER A 8 -7.29 5.67 -47.48
C SER A 8 -8.40 5.28 -46.49
N ASN A 9 -8.83 6.24 -45.67
CA ASN A 9 -9.89 6.06 -44.67
C ASN A 9 -11.19 5.48 -45.27
N TRP A 10 -11.41 5.65 -46.58
CA TRP A 10 -12.49 5.01 -47.33
C TRP A 10 -12.39 3.48 -47.38
N PHE A 11 -11.19 2.94 -47.60
CA PHE A 11 -10.96 1.49 -47.63
C PHE A 11 -11.11 0.86 -46.24
N LYS A 12 -10.65 1.55 -45.19
CA LYS A 12 -10.85 1.11 -43.81
C LYS A 12 -12.32 1.09 -43.42
N TRP A 13 -13.10 2.09 -43.84
CA TRP A 13 -14.55 2.12 -43.64
C TRP A 13 -15.25 0.97 -44.37
N TRP A 14 -14.91 0.72 -45.63
CA TRP A 14 -15.50 -0.37 -46.40
C TRP A 14 -15.20 -1.74 -45.79
N ASN A 15 -13.98 -1.96 -45.31
CA ASN A 15 -13.59 -3.21 -44.67
C ASN A 15 -14.32 -3.41 -43.32
N TYR A 16 -14.45 -2.37 -42.49
CA TYR A 16 -15.23 -2.43 -41.25
C TYR A 16 -16.72 -2.75 -41.48
N VAL A 17 -17.35 -2.08 -42.45
CA VAL A 17 -18.77 -2.34 -42.80
C VAL A 17 -18.96 -3.78 -43.28
N LYS A 18 -17.96 -4.32 -43.98
CA LYS A 18 -17.99 -5.69 -44.50
C LYS A 18 -17.73 -6.72 -43.41
N GLU A 19 -16.79 -6.48 -42.50
CA GLU A 19 -16.28 -7.47 -41.54
C GLU A 19 -16.97 -7.44 -40.17
N GLU A 20 -17.26 -6.27 -39.61
CA GLU A 20 -17.79 -6.19 -38.23
C GLU A 20 -19.30 -5.96 -38.16
N VAL A 21 -19.81 -4.98 -38.92
CA VAL A 21 -21.26 -4.66 -38.90
C VAL A 21 -22.04 -5.64 -39.77
N GLY A 22 -21.44 -6.05 -40.88
CA GLY A 22 -22.09 -6.79 -41.95
C GLY A 22 -22.99 -5.87 -42.79
N ILE A 23 -22.78 -5.88 -44.10
CA ILE A 23 -23.48 -5.01 -45.08
C ILE A 23 -25.00 -5.05 -44.89
N LYS A 24 -25.55 -6.22 -44.52
CA LYS A 24 -26.99 -6.42 -44.29
C LYS A 24 -27.53 -5.66 -43.07
N ASN A 25 -26.76 -5.53 -42.00
CA ASN A 25 -27.16 -4.77 -40.81
C ASN A 25 -26.98 -3.26 -41.02
N TYR A 26 -25.93 -2.87 -41.75
CA TYR A 26 -25.70 -1.49 -42.14
C TYR A 26 -26.86 -0.94 -42.99
N VAL A 27 -27.29 -1.69 -44.01
CA VAL A 27 -28.46 -1.31 -44.84
C VAL A 27 -29.75 -1.30 -44.01
N LYS A 28 -29.92 -2.21 -43.05
CA LYS A 28 -31.07 -2.22 -42.13
C LYS A 28 -31.13 -1.01 -41.20
N GLN A 29 -30.00 -0.47 -40.75
CA GLN A 29 -29.97 0.73 -39.91
C GLN A 29 -30.31 2.01 -40.68
N LEU A 30 -29.95 2.06 -41.97
CA LEU A 30 -30.23 3.23 -42.81
C LEU A 30 -31.67 3.24 -43.35
N PHE A 31 -32.27 2.07 -43.53
CA PHE A 31 -33.62 1.92 -44.11
C PHE A 31 -34.71 2.76 -43.42
N PRO A 32 -34.81 2.85 -42.08
CA PRO A 32 -35.78 3.70 -41.39
C PRO A 32 -35.55 5.20 -41.64
N GLN A 33 -34.30 5.65 -41.73
CA GLN A 33 -33.95 7.05 -41.95
C GLN A 33 -34.32 7.51 -43.36
N TYR A 34 -34.11 6.65 -44.37
CA TYR A 34 -34.58 6.89 -45.73
C TYR A 34 -36.12 6.96 -45.80
N PHE A 35 -36.82 6.08 -45.08
CA PHE A 35 -38.28 6.07 -45.04
C PHE A 35 -38.85 7.37 -44.47
N ILE A 36 -38.25 7.90 -43.40
CA ILE A 36 -38.69 9.13 -42.72
C ILE A 36 -38.45 10.39 -43.57
N ILE A 37 -37.37 10.43 -44.37
CA ILE A 37 -37.04 11.60 -45.19
C ILE A 37 -37.77 11.57 -46.53
N VAL A 38 -37.84 10.40 -47.18
CA VAL A 38 -38.34 10.29 -48.56
C VAL A 38 -39.87 10.33 -48.63
N ILE A 39 -40.57 9.79 -47.63
CA ILE A 39 -42.04 9.73 -47.64
C ILE A 39 -42.70 11.11 -47.53
N PRO A 40 -42.32 12.01 -46.61
CA PRO A 40 -42.91 13.35 -46.54
C PRO A 40 -42.60 14.18 -47.80
N ILE A 41 -41.43 13.99 -48.40
CA ILE A 41 -41.07 14.65 -49.67
C ILE A 41 -41.96 14.14 -50.81
N LEU A 42 -42.16 12.81 -50.93
CA LEU A 42 -43.07 12.22 -51.92
C LEU A 42 -44.53 12.64 -51.72
N LEU A 43 -44.98 12.75 -50.47
CA LEU A 43 -46.37 13.14 -50.12
C LEU A 43 -46.62 14.65 -50.22
N SER A 44 -45.58 15.48 -50.09
CA SER A 44 -45.68 16.95 -50.18
C SER A 44 -45.55 17.48 -51.59
N LEU A 45 -45.19 16.64 -52.57
CA LEU A 45 -45.29 17.00 -53.99
C LEU A 45 -46.79 17.20 -54.31
N PRO A 46 -47.24 18.42 -54.68
CA PRO A 46 -48.52 18.60 -55.33
C PRO A 46 -48.64 17.60 -56.48
N ILE A 47 -49.85 17.18 -56.84
CA ILE A 47 -50.12 16.53 -58.12
C ILE A 47 -49.83 17.56 -59.22
N PHE A 48 -48.54 17.89 -59.42
CA PHE A 48 -48.07 18.82 -60.41
C PHE A 48 -48.41 18.20 -61.77
N PRO A 49 -48.91 18.99 -62.73
CA PRO A 49 -49.19 18.46 -64.06
C PRO A 49 -47.92 17.79 -64.58
N LEU A 50 -48.05 16.52 -65.00
CA LEU A 50 -46.97 15.62 -65.44
C LEU A 50 -45.95 16.30 -66.39
N GLN A 51 -46.42 17.31 -67.13
CA GLN A 51 -45.68 18.15 -68.07
C GLN A 51 -44.60 19.05 -67.42
N VAL A 52 -44.83 19.60 -66.23
CA VAL A 52 -43.84 20.46 -65.52
C VAL A 52 -42.76 19.58 -64.87
N LEU A 53 -43.15 18.42 -64.33
CA LEU A 53 -42.22 17.43 -63.80
C LEU A 53 -41.29 16.89 -64.89
N MET A 54 -41.83 16.57 -66.07
CA MET A 54 -41.06 16.17 -67.26
C MET A 54 -40.10 17.25 -67.76
N LYS A 55 -40.38 18.54 -67.49
CA LYS A 55 -39.53 19.67 -67.91
C LYS A 55 -38.38 19.94 -66.95
N HIS A 56 -38.55 19.68 -65.65
CA HIS A 56 -37.57 19.98 -64.60
C HIS A 56 -37.02 18.75 -63.86
N TRP A 57 -37.21 17.55 -64.43
CA TRP A 57 -36.79 16.28 -63.82
C TRP A 57 -35.30 16.21 -63.44
N TRP A 58 -34.43 16.95 -64.15
CA TRP A 58 -33.01 17.04 -63.83
C TRP A 58 -32.75 17.74 -62.50
N GLY A 59 -33.53 18.77 -62.16
CA GLY A 59 -33.41 19.49 -60.89
C GLY A 59 -33.80 18.62 -59.69
N VAL A 60 -34.85 17.80 -59.85
CA VAL A 60 -35.28 16.83 -58.83
C VAL A 60 -34.22 15.75 -58.62
N LEU A 61 -33.63 15.22 -59.70
CA LEU A 61 -32.53 14.26 -59.61
C LEU A 61 -31.30 14.83 -58.90
N ILE A 62 -30.91 16.07 -59.22
CA ILE A 62 -29.78 16.74 -58.56
C ILE A 62 -30.06 16.91 -57.06
N LEU A 63 -31.28 17.30 -56.67
CA LEU A 63 -31.66 17.47 -55.27
C LEU A 63 -31.61 16.13 -54.50
N ILE A 64 -32.09 15.04 -55.10
CA ILE A 64 -31.99 13.70 -54.52
C ILE A 64 -30.53 13.30 -54.32
N ILE A 65 -29.67 13.55 -55.31
CA ILE A 65 -28.23 13.25 -55.22
C ILE A 65 -27.58 14.05 -54.08
N ILE A 66 -27.90 15.34 -53.94
CA ILE A 66 -27.38 16.19 -52.85
C ILE A 66 -27.81 15.64 -51.48
N ILE A 67 -29.08 15.26 -51.33
CA ILE A 67 -29.58 14.68 -50.08
C ILE A 67 -28.86 13.37 -49.75
N LEU A 68 -28.65 12.50 -50.74
CA LEU A 68 -27.90 11.25 -50.56
C LEU A 68 -26.45 11.50 -50.14
N ILE A 69 -25.80 12.53 -50.71
CA ILE A 69 -24.43 12.93 -50.32
C ILE A 69 -24.40 13.45 -48.89
N LEU A 70 -25.37 14.27 -48.48
CA LEU A 70 -25.43 14.81 -47.12
C LEU A 70 -25.64 13.70 -46.07
N ILE A 71 -26.51 12.73 -46.35
CA ILE A 71 -26.72 11.55 -45.49
C ILE A 71 -25.44 10.72 -45.41
N ALA A 72 -24.80 10.44 -46.55
CA ALA A 72 -23.54 9.69 -46.58
C ALA A 72 -22.41 10.42 -45.84
N ALA A 73 -22.36 11.75 -45.91
CA ALA A 73 -21.40 12.55 -45.17
C ALA A 73 -21.66 12.51 -43.65
N GLN A 74 -22.92 12.64 -43.24
CA GLN A 74 -23.30 12.57 -41.82
C GLN A 74 -22.92 11.21 -41.21
N THR A 75 -23.29 10.11 -41.86
CA THR A 75 -22.97 8.76 -41.37
C THR A 75 -21.47 8.51 -41.33
N PHE A 76 -20.71 9.07 -42.27
CA PHE A 76 -19.25 9.01 -42.24
C PHE A 76 -18.63 9.78 -41.06
N PHE A 77 -19.15 10.96 -40.72
CA PHE A 77 -18.67 11.75 -39.58
C PHE A 77 -18.99 11.08 -38.23
N GLU A 78 -20.20 10.53 -38.07
CA GLU A 78 -20.60 9.76 -36.88
C GLU A 78 -19.70 8.54 -36.70
N TYR A 79 -19.50 7.75 -37.75
CA TYR A 79 -18.58 6.60 -37.75
C TYR A 79 -17.15 6.97 -37.34
N LYS A 80 -16.61 8.08 -37.87
CA LYS A 80 -15.26 8.54 -37.55
C LYS A 80 -15.12 8.91 -36.06
N ASN A 81 -16.18 9.45 -35.45
CA ASN A 81 -16.18 9.77 -34.03
C ASN A 81 -16.29 8.50 -33.18
N ASP A 82 -17.14 7.54 -33.58
CA ASP A 82 -17.29 6.26 -32.87
C ASP A 82 -15.96 5.50 -32.81
N ILE A 83 -15.21 5.43 -33.91
CA ILE A 83 -13.87 4.82 -33.89
C ILE A 83 -12.94 5.50 -32.88
N LYS A 84 -12.94 6.84 -32.84
CA LYS A 84 -12.09 7.58 -31.89
C LYS A 84 -12.49 7.28 -30.45
N HIS A 85 -13.78 7.17 -30.17
CA HIS A 85 -14.28 6.82 -28.84
C HIS A 85 -13.89 5.39 -28.46
N VAL A 86 -14.05 4.42 -29.37
CA VAL A 86 -13.62 3.03 -29.15
C VAL A 86 -12.12 2.96 -28.90
N GLN A 87 -11.30 3.65 -29.71
CA GLN A 87 -9.85 3.72 -29.49
C GLN A 87 -9.51 4.34 -28.14
N LYS A 88 -10.23 5.40 -27.73
CA LYS A 88 -9.99 6.03 -26.43
C LYS A 88 -10.40 5.15 -25.26
N ILE A 89 -11.49 4.40 -25.39
CA ILE A 89 -11.93 3.41 -24.39
C ILE A 89 -10.85 2.33 -24.25
N GLN A 90 -10.38 1.75 -25.35
CA GLN A 90 -9.30 0.76 -25.34
C GLN A 90 -8.03 1.28 -24.67
N GLN A 91 -7.61 2.51 -24.98
CA GLN A 91 -6.45 3.13 -24.34
C GLN A 91 -6.65 3.32 -22.83
N LEU A 92 -7.84 3.77 -22.40
CA LEU A 92 -8.15 3.95 -20.99
C LEU A 92 -8.20 2.61 -20.25
N GLU A 93 -8.75 1.58 -20.87
CA GLU A 93 -8.76 0.21 -20.32
C GLU A 93 -7.33 -0.32 -20.14
N GLU A 94 -6.45 -0.13 -21.14
CA GLU A 94 -5.02 -0.47 -21.04
C GLU A 94 -4.28 0.33 -19.97
N GLU A 95 -4.60 1.62 -19.79
CA GLU A 95 -4.02 2.45 -18.73
C GLU A 95 -4.48 2.00 -17.34
N VAL A 96 -5.77 1.70 -17.17
CA VAL A 96 -6.33 1.18 -15.91
C VAL A 96 -5.71 -0.17 -15.57
N GLU A 97 -5.57 -1.06 -16.54
CA GLU A 97 -4.99 -2.38 -16.31
C GLU A 97 -3.50 -2.28 -15.95
N ARG A 98 -2.74 -1.43 -16.64
CA ARG A 98 -1.33 -1.14 -16.27
C ARG A 98 -1.21 -0.56 -14.87
N ALA A 99 -2.08 0.39 -14.51
CA ALA A 99 -2.07 0.98 -13.18
C ALA A 99 -2.41 -0.04 -12.08
N ARG A 100 -3.32 -0.98 -12.35
CA ARG A 100 -3.64 -2.09 -11.44
C ARG A 100 -2.46 -3.04 -11.25
N GLN A 101 -1.83 -3.46 -12.34
CA GLN A 101 -0.65 -4.34 -12.30
C GLN A 101 0.51 -3.68 -11.55
N GLU A 102 0.74 -2.39 -11.80
CA GLU A 102 1.78 -1.63 -11.09
C GLU A 102 1.50 -1.53 -9.60
N LYS A 103 0.24 -1.26 -9.22
CA LYS A 103 -0.18 -1.23 -7.83
C LYS A 103 0.05 -2.58 -7.13
N GLU A 104 -0.38 -3.67 -7.75
CA GLU A 104 -0.19 -5.03 -7.22
C GLU A 104 1.30 -5.36 -7.07
N ARG A 105 2.13 -5.00 -8.06
CA ARG A 105 3.58 -5.17 -7.98
C ARG A 105 4.17 -4.44 -6.78
N LEU A 106 3.82 -3.16 -6.60
CA LEU A 106 4.32 -2.35 -5.48
C LEU A 106 3.84 -2.89 -4.12
N GLU A 107 2.60 -3.37 -4.03
CA GLU A 107 2.08 -4.01 -2.81
C GLU A 107 2.87 -5.27 -2.46
N ASN A 108 3.14 -6.14 -3.44
CA ASN A 108 3.94 -7.35 -3.26
C ASN A 108 5.40 -7.04 -2.88
N GLU A 109 6.02 -6.05 -3.53
CA GLU A 109 7.37 -5.60 -3.19
C GLU A 109 7.42 -5.08 -1.74
N ASN A 110 6.43 -4.27 -1.34
CA ASN A 110 6.36 -3.73 0.01
C ASN A 110 6.18 -4.83 1.07
N GLU A 111 5.32 -5.83 0.81
CA GLU A 111 5.18 -6.99 1.69
C GLU A 111 6.49 -7.78 1.80
N PHE A 112 7.17 -8.04 0.68
CA PHE A 112 8.46 -8.74 0.67
C PHE A 112 9.52 -7.98 1.49
N TYR A 113 9.60 -6.66 1.33
CA TYR A 113 10.50 -5.83 2.13
C TYR A 113 10.14 -5.83 3.61
N ALA A 114 8.86 -5.74 3.95
CA ALA A 114 8.38 -5.78 5.33
C ALA A 114 8.78 -7.09 6.02
N LEU A 115 8.57 -8.24 5.36
CA LEU A 115 8.97 -9.56 5.87
C LEU A 115 10.48 -9.66 6.05
N THR A 116 11.26 -9.18 5.06
CA THR A 116 12.73 -9.20 5.12
C THR A 116 13.26 -8.34 6.28
N ILE A 117 12.64 -7.19 6.53
CA ILE A 117 13.01 -6.30 7.65
C ILE A 117 12.70 -6.97 8.99
N GLU A 118 11.50 -7.53 9.15
CA GLU A 118 11.10 -8.23 10.37
C GLU A 118 12.06 -9.39 10.68
N ASP A 119 12.38 -10.19 9.66
CA ASP A 119 13.32 -11.30 9.78
C ASP A 119 14.72 -10.80 10.17
N ASN A 120 15.24 -9.76 9.52
CA ASN A 120 16.56 -9.20 9.85
C ASN A 120 16.64 -8.69 11.29
N GLN A 121 15.61 -7.99 11.75
CA GLN A 121 15.52 -7.50 13.13
C GLN A 121 15.47 -8.66 14.13
N LYS A 122 14.70 -9.71 13.81
CA LYS A 122 14.63 -10.92 14.62
C LYS A 122 15.95 -11.70 14.65
N TYR A 123 16.62 -11.87 13.51
CA TYR A 123 17.94 -12.51 13.43
C TYR A 123 18.99 -11.74 14.23
N PHE A 124 18.94 -10.41 14.17
CA PHE A 124 19.80 -9.56 15.00
C PHE A 124 19.56 -9.81 16.49
N LEU A 125 18.31 -9.86 16.94
CA LEU A 125 17.99 -10.18 18.34
C LEU A 125 18.47 -11.59 18.73
N ILE A 126 18.34 -12.59 17.87
CA ILE A 126 18.86 -13.95 18.11
C ILE A 126 20.39 -13.93 18.27
N MET A 127 21.10 -13.20 17.41
CA MET A 127 22.55 -13.03 17.50
C MET A 127 22.94 -12.37 18.82
N LEU A 128 22.27 -11.27 19.20
CA LEU A 128 22.52 -10.59 20.47
C LEU A 128 22.27 -11.48 21.66
N TYR A 129 21.14 -12.18 21.67
CA TYR A 129 20.77 -13.11 22.73
C TYR A 129 21.90 -14.13 22.99
N ARG A 130 22.46 -14.71 21.90
CA ARG A 130 23.61 -15.63 21.98
C ARG A 130 24.89 -14.94 22.44
N LYS A 131 25.23 -13.74 21.91
CA LYS A 131 26.43 -12.97 22.30
C LYS A 131 26.44 -12.58 23.78
N LEU A 132 25.26 -12.28 24.31
CA LEU A 132 25.04 -11.92 25.70
C LEU A 132 25.01 -13.15 26.63
N GLY A 133 24.82 -14.35 26.09
CA GLY A 133 24.69 -15.58 26.89
C GLY A 133 23.35 -15.67 27.62
N LEU A 134 22.30 -15.06 27.06
CA LEU A 134 20.95 -15.10 27.63
C LEU A 134 20.39 -16.53 27.67
N THR A 135 19.60 -16.83 28.68
CA THR A 135 18.99 -18.16 28.92
C THR A 135 17.48 -18.10 28.79
N GLU A 136 16.79 -19.24 28.91
CA GLU A 136 15.33 -19.35 28.89
C GLU A 136 14.58 -18.48 29.91
N SER A 137 15.29 -17.99 30.93
CA SER A 137 14.80 -17.02 31.91
C SER A 137 14.76 -15.58 31.39
N ASP A 138 15.46 -15.32 30.28
CA ASP A 138 15.68 -14.00 29.70
C ASP A 138 14.84 -13.81 28.43
N ARG A 139 14.60 -12.55 28.11
CA ARG A 139 13.94 -12.09 26.90
C ARG A 139 14.61 -10.83 26.39
N ILE A 140 14.78 -10.72 25.09
CA ILE A 140 15.18 -9.49 24.41
C ILE A 140 14.05 -9.02 23.51
N SER A 141 13.71 -7.74 23.58
CA SER A 141 12.64 -7.12 22.80
C SER A 141 13.11 -5.81 22.21
N LEU A 142 12.65 -5.50 21.00
CA LEU A 142 12.90 -4.27 20.30
C LEU A 142 11.60 -3.50 20.14
N TYR A 143 11.60 -2.24 20.53
CA TYR A 143 10.44 -1.36 20.45
C TYR A 143 10.75 -0.18 19.53
N TYR A 144 9.81 0.17 18.67
CA TYR A 144 9.82 1.40 17.88
C TYR A 144 8.94 2.44 18.57
N ARG A 145 9.37 3.70 18.56
CA ARG A 145 8.56 4.82 19.05
C ARG A 145 7.77 5.39 17.88
N ASN A 146 6.46 5.16 17.89
CA ASN A 146 5.58 5.71 16.86
C ASN A 146 5.60 7.25 16.93
N SER A 147 5.72 7.90 15.77
CA SER A 147 5.89 9.36 15.71
C SER A 147 4.59 10.15 15.94
N ILE A 148 3.43 9.51 15.77
CA ILE A 148 2.10 10.12 15.83
C ILE A 148 1.52 10.01 17.25
N ASP A 149 1.27 8.79 17.72
CA ASP A 149 0.67 8.55 19.03
C ASP A 149 1.70 8.55 20.17
N LYS A 150 3.00 8.47 19.83
CA LYS A 150 4.14 8.37 20.75
C LYS A 150 4.19 7.06 21.52
N ASP A 151 3.40 6.06 21.18
CA ASP A 151 3.43 4.78 21.87
C ASP A 151 4.63 3.93 21.43
N PHE A 152 4.98 2.95 22.25
CA PHE A 152 6.02 1.98 21.97
C PHE A 152 5.42 0.72 21.36
N GLU A 153 5.71 0.48 20.08
CA GLU A 153 5.28 -0.71 19.34
C GLU A 153 6.36 -1.78 19.36
N ILE A 154 5.99 -3.03 19.64
CA ILE A 154 6.97 -4.12 19.60
C ILE A 154 7.24 -4.48 18.14
N VAL A 155 8.51 -4.42 17.77
CA VAL A 155 8.99 -4.71 16.42
C VAL A 155 9.49 -6.13 16.30
N ALA A 156 10.28 -6.56 17.27
CA ALA A 156 10.83 -7.90 17.30
C ALA A 156 11.02 -8.33 18.76
N ARG A 157 10.94 -9.63 18.99
CA ARG A 157 11.14 -10.22 20.31
C ARG A 157 11.72 -11.62 20.17
N TYR A 158 12.64 -11.96 21.08
CA TYR A 158 13.23 -13.28 21.14
C TYR A 158 13.45 -13.75 22.57
N SER A 159 13.17 -15.04 22.80
CA SER A 159 13.50 -15.83 23.98
C SER A 159 13.52 -17.29 23.55
N THR A 160 14.36 -18.12 24.19
CA THR A 160 14.32 -19.57 23.97
C THR A 160 13.11 -20.22 24.66
N SER A 161 12.49 -19.53 25.62
CA SER A 161 11.25 -19.99 26.26
C SER A 161 10.03 -19.75 25.38
N ASN A 162 9.31 -20.82 25.05
CA ASN A 162 8.04 -20.75 24.32
C ASN A 162 6.98 -19.88 25.02
N ARG A 163 7.05 -19.74 26.35
CA ARG A 163 6.14 -18.90 27.11
C ARG A 163 6.39 -17.40 26.91
N PHE A 164 7.64 -17.01 26.64
CA PHE A 164 8.07 -15.61 26.63
C PHE A 164 8.31 -15.05 25.22
N LYS A 165 8.37 -15.90 24.20
CA LYS A 165 8.49 -15.49 22.78
C LYS A 165 7.25 -14.78 22.23
N GLU A 166 6.06 -15.06 22.75
CA GLU A 166 4.81 -14.53 22.20
C GLU A 166 4.50 -13.09 22.65
N HIS A 167 3.90 -12.33 21.74
CA HIS A 167 3.33 -11.01 22.04
C HIS A 167 2.07 -11.19 22.89
N SER A 168 2.09 -10.65 24.10
CA SER A 168 0.89 -10.57 24.96
C SER A 168 0.15 -9.24 24.77
N ARG A 169 0.90 -8.20 24.39
CA ARG A 169 0.44 -6.85 24.07
C ARG A 169 1.18 -6.40 22.81
N PRO A 170 0.52 -5.73 21.85
CA PRO A 170 1.19 -5.23 20.64
C PRO A 170 1.98 -3.93 20.91
N SER A 171 1.51 -3.10 21.84
CA SER A 171 2.12 -1.81 22.19
C SER A 171 2.02 -1.49 23.67
N TYR A 172 2.78 -0.48 24.07
CA TYR A 172 2.76 0.14 25.39
C TYR A 172 2.59 1.66 25.25
N PRO A 173 1.74 2.28 26.08
CA PRO A 173 1.62 3.72 26.10
C PRO A 173 2.95 4.43 26.36
N HIS A 174 3.09 5.62 25.79
CA HIS A 174 4.31 6.43 25.79
C HIS A 174 4.92 6.71 27.18
N ASP A 175 4.09 6.69 28.22
CA ASP A 175 4.37 7.05 29.61
C ASP A 175 4.39 5.84 30.56
N GLN A 176 4.41 4.61 30.03
CA GLN A 176 4.34 3.38 30.84
C GLN A 176 5.62 2.54 30.80
N GLY A 177 5.93 1.94 31.94
CA GLY A 177 7.01 0.99 32.13
C GLY A 177 8.39 1.61 32.21
N TYR A 178 9.39 0.79 32.49
CA TYR A 178 10.78 1.23 32.50
C TYR A 178 11.27 1.68 31.11
N ILE A 179 10.58 1.29 30.02
CA ILE A 179 10.87 1.79 28.67
C ILE A 179 10.65 3.30 28.55
N SER A 180 9.60 3.83 29.17
CA SER A 180 9.33 5.26 29.22
C SER A 180 10.39 5.98 30.05
N LYS A 181 10.77 5.42 31.21
CA LYS A 181 11.86 5.98 32.03
C LYS A 181 13.17 6.09 31.23
N CYS A 182 13.57 5.02 30.53
CA CYS A 182 14.77 5.01 29.69
C CYS A 182 14.73 6.08 28.58
N TRP A 183 13.55 6.26 27.97
CA TRP A 183 13.37 7.22 26.88
C TRP A 183 13.58 8.67 27.32
N GLU A 184 13.27 8.97 28.59
CA GLU A 184 13.37 10.31 29.18
C GLU A 184 14.73 10.56 29.85
N THR A 185 15.57 9.54 30.04
CA THR A 185 16.89 9.73 30.67
C THR A 185 17.89 10.40 29.73
N LYS A 186 18.90 11.04 30.31
CA LYS A 186 20.04 11.60 29.57
C LYS A 186 21.13 10.55 29.27
N ASP A 187 21.14 9.45 30.01
CA ASP A 187 22.23 8.48 29.99
C ASP A 187 22.08 7.41 28.90
N ASP A 188 21.09 7.57 28.01
CA ASP A 188 20.72 6.68 26.90
C ASP A 188 20.40 5.22 27.30
N ASP A 189 20.50 4.86 28.57
CA ASP A 189 20.12 3.58 29.14
C ASP A 189 19.48 3.69 30.53
N PHE A 190 18.89 2.57 30.95
CA PHE A 190 18.27 2.37 32.25
C PHE A 190 18.48 0.93 32.71
N TYR A 191 18.94 0.74 33.95
CA TYR A 191 19.17 -0.58 34.54
C TYR A 191 18.50 -0.70 35.90
N VAL A 192 17.77 -1.79 36.10
CA VAL A 192 17.21 -2.18 37.40
C VAL A 192 17.38 -3.69 37.55
N GLU A 193 17.85 -4.13 38.72
CA GLU A 193 18.02 -5.55 39.03
C GLU A 193 17.47 -5.87 40.41
N ALA A 194 17.43 -7.17 40.73
CA ALA A 194 17.04 -7.67 42.04
C ALA A 194 15.67 -7.22 42.54
N ILE A 195 14.71 -6.95 41.63
CA ILE A 195 13.31 -6.75 42.01
C ILE A 195 12.85 -8.00 42.76
N PRO A 196 12.30 -7.89 43.99
CA PRO A 196 11.86 -9.06 44.75
C PRO A 196 10.79 -9.86 44.00
N GLU A 197 10.78 -11.18 44.12
CA GLU A 197 9.76 -12.01 43.44
C GLU A 197 8.35 -11.69 43.94
N ALA A 198 8.21 -11.46 45.24
CA ALA A 198 6.97 -11.03 45.89
C ALA A 198 6.47 -9.65 45.41
N SER A 199 7.25 -8.91 44.62
CA SER A 199 6.85 -7.60 44.07
C SER A 199 5.57 -7.66 43.25
N TYR A 200 5.31 -8.79 42.59
CA TYR A 200 4.13 -8.97 41.75
C TYR A 200 2.88 -9.44 42.53
N THR A 201 3.00 -9.68 43.83
CA THR A 201 1.91 -10.15 44.69
C THR A 201 1.69 -9.24 45.90
N GLU A 202 2.76 -8.85 46.59
CA GLU A 202 2.72 -8.10 47.86
C GLU A 202 2.95 -6.61 47.69
N ASN A 203 3.89 -6.21 46.81
CA ASN A 203 4.27 -4.80 46.62
C ASN A 203 3.81 -4.23 45.28
N ILE A 204 2.79 -4.82 44.67
CA ILE A 204 2.42 -4.52 43.29
C ILE A 204 2.00 -3.07 43.08
N ASP A 205 1.38 -2.44 44.07
CA ASP A 205 0.95 -1.04 43.97
C ASP A 205 2.14 -0.08 43.88
N TYR A 206 3.25 -0.39 44.57
CA TYR A 206 4.50 0.37 44.44
C TYR A 206 5.05 0.28 43.02
N PHE A 207 5.15 -0.93 42.46
CA PHE A 207 5.67 -1.12 41.10
C PHE A 207 4.72 -0.61 40.02
N ALA A 208 3.41 -0.70 40.25
CA ALA A 208 2.36 -0.13 39.42
C ALA A 208 2.52 1.38 39.33
N SER A 209 2.66 2.05 40.48
CA SER A 209 2.94 3.48 40.53
C SER A 209 4.29 3.81 39.88
N GLU A 210 5.32 3.00 40.13
CA GLU A 210 6.66 3.23 39.58
C GLU A 210 6.69 3.14 38.06
N MET A 211 5.94 2.19 37.49
CA MET A 211 5.83 1.94 36.05
C MET A 211 4.67 2.70 35.40
N ASN A 212 3.91 3.51 36.16
CA ASN A 212 2.68 4.15 35.69
C ASN A 212 1.70 3.17 35.01
N MET A 213 1.61 1.94 35.53
CA MET A 213 0.72 0.89 35.03
C MET A 213 -0.33 0.54 36.07
N ALA A 214 -1.52 0.12 35.64
CA ALA A 214 -2.50 -0.43 36.57
C ALA A 214 -1.96 -1.74 37.21
N PRO A 215 -2.16 -1.96 38.53
CA PRO A 215 -1.74 -3.19 39.20
C PRO A 215 -2.25 -4.46 38.49
N GLU A 216 -3.49 -4.44 38.02
CA GLU A 216 -4.14 -5.49 37.23
C GLU A 216 -3.36 -5.78 35.95
N THR A 217 -2.89 -4.75 35.25
CA THR A 217 -2.07 -4.93 34.05
C THR A 217 -0.77 -5.64 34.39
N LEU A 218 -0.09 -5.24 35.48
CA LEU A 218 1.12 -5.91 35.96
C LEU A 218 0.85 -7.36 36.38
N ARG A 219 -0.30 -7.67 37.01
CA ARG A 219 -0.70 -9.06 37.34
C ARG A 219 -0.88 -9.94 36.11
N HIS A 220 -1.34 -9.39 34.99
CA HIS A 220 -1.58 -10.16 33.76
C HIS A 220 -0.36 -10.28 32.84
N LEU A 221 0.76 -9.61 33.12
CA LEU A 221 2.00 -9.80 32.35
C LEU A 221 2.43 -11.26 32.40
N LYS A 222 2.62 -11.88 31.21
CA LYS A 222 3.07 -13.28 31.07
C LYS A 222 4.43 -13.53 31.75
N MET A 223 5.31 -12.53 31.71
CA MET A 223 6.65 -12.55 32.30
C MET A 223 6.69 -11.63 33.52
N LYS A 224 7.14 -12.17 34.66
CA LYS A 224 7.33 -11.44 35.91
C LYS A 224 8.81 -11.07 36.06
N SER A 225 9.21 -10.07 35.31
CA SER A 225 10.62 -9.71 35.14
C SER A 225 11.20 -9.07 36.40
N ARG A 226 12.30 -9.62 36.90
CA ARG A 226 12.99 -9.17 38.11
C ARG A 226 14.26 -8.36 37.84
N ALA A 227 14.67 -8.28 36.58
CA ALA A 227 15.74 -7.42 36.11
C ALA A 227 15.42 -6.88 34.71
N PHE A 228 15.82 -5.64 34.45
CA PHE A 228 15.69 -4.97 33.16
C PHE A 228 16.96 -4.19 32.84
N TYR A 229 17.41 -4.29 31.61
CA TYR A 229 18.37 -3.40 30.98
C TYR A 229 17.76 -2.85 29.70
N ILE A 230 17.67 -1.54 29.60
CA ILE A 230 17.01 -0.84 28.51
C ILE A 230 18.00 0.16 27.93
N LYS A 231 18.07 0.25 26.61
CA LYS A 231 18.94 1.19 25.92
C LYS A 231 18.22 1.83 24.74
N ASN A 232 18.35 3.14 24.60
CA ASN A 232 17.86 3.90 23.46
C ASN A 232 18.61 3.48 22.19
N VAL A 233 17.85 3.30 21.11
CA VAL A 233 18.37 3.12 19.76
C VAL A 233 18.40 4.50 19.12
N LYS A 234 19.60 5.06 19.00
CA LYS A 234 19.84 6.47 18.70
C LYS A 234 20.89 6.62 17.61
N ASP A 235 20.67 7.57 16.71
CA ASP A 235 21.66 7.97 15.70
C ASP A 235 22.82 8.70 16.42
N LYS A 236 24.05 8.25 16.21
CA LYS A 236 25.21 8.92 16.82
C LYS A 236 25.39 10.38 16.38
N ASN A 237 24.92 10.72 15.18
CA ASN A 237 25.15 12.02 14.55
C ASN A 237 23.98 12.99 14.71
N ARG A 238 22.78 12.46 14.97
CA ARG A 238 21.55 13.23 15.13
C ARG A 238 21.00 12.79 16.47
N ASP A 239 20.89 13.70 17.43
CA ASP A 239 20.39 13.45 18.80
C ASP A 239 18.90 13.01 18.81
N LYS A 240 18.61 11.91 18.12
CA LYS A 240 17.30 11.40 17.75
C LYS A 240 17.30 9.89 18.00
N SER A 241 16.48 9.50 18.96
CA SER A 241 16.14 8.11 19.21
C SER A 241 14.95 7.69 18.35
N ILE A 242 14.94 6.45 17.89
CA ILE A 242 13.84 5.85 17.10
C ILE A 242 13.11 4.74 17.86
N GLY A 243 13.70 4.26 18.95
CA GLY A 243 13.17 3.13 19.71
C GLY A 243 14.07 2.73 20.87
N VAL A 244 13.74 1.62 21.51
CA VAL A 244 14.50 1.05 22.63
C VAL A 244 14.71 -0.45 22.44
N ILE A 245 15.88 -0.93 22.83
CA ILE A 245 16.12 -2.36 23.06
C ILE A 245 16.00 -2.66 24.55
N VAL A 246 15.26 -3.71 24.88
CA VAL A 246 14.97 -4.14 26.25
C VAL A 246 15.46 -5.56 26.42
N ILE A 247 16.28 -5.80 27.43
CA ILE A 247 16.62 -7.13 27.92
C ILE A 247 16.03 -7.25 29.31
N GLU A 248 15.26 -8.29 29.55
CA GLU A 248 14.63 -8.53 30.84
C GLU A 248 14.75 -9.99 31.23
N SER A 249 14.71 -10.27 32.53
CA SER A 249 14.84 -11.62 33.08
C SER A 249 13.83 -11.87 34.18
N ILE A 250 13.32 -13.08 34.30
CA ILE A 250 12.59 -13.50 35.52
C ILE A 250 13.52 -13.73 36.70
N ASN A 251 14.83 -13.83 36.47
CA ASN A 251 15.83 -13.91 37.53
C ASN A 251 16.18 -12.51 38.03
N SER A 252 16.76 -12.43 39.22
CA SER A 252 17.24 -11.16 39.80
C SER A 252 18.37 -10.50 39.01
N LYS A 253 18.97 -11.21 38.03
CA LYS A 253 20.03 -10.72 37.14
C LYS A 253 19.84 -11.28 35.73
N ILE A 254 20.32 -10.53 34.74
CA ILE A 254 20.31 -10.91 33.33
C ILE A 254 21.57 -11.70 33.00
N ALA A 255 21.47 -12.99 32.64
CA ALA A 255 22.60 -13.83 32.21
C ALA A 255 23.89 -13.73 33.06
N ASN A 256 23.78 -13.46 34.36
CA ASN A 256 24.88 -13.13 35.28
C ASN A 256 25.78 -11.94 34.87
N LEU A 257 25.32 -11.08 33.99
CA LEU A 257 25.99 -9.85 33.60
C LEU A 257 25.61 -8.71 34.54
N ASN A 258 26.56 -7.81 34.80
CA ASN A 258 26.28 -6.52 35.41
C ASN A 258 26.06 -5.43 34.34
N GLU A 259 25.58 -4.27 34.79
CA GLU A 259 25.33 -3.10 33.93
C GLU A 259 26.52 -2.72 33.04
N LYS A 260 27.73 -2.69 33.58
CA LYS A 260 28.94 -2.32 32.82
C LYS A 260 29.25 -3.33 31.71
N GLN A 261 29.03 -4.62 31.96
CA GLN A 261 29.20 -5.67 30.97
C GLN A 261 28.13 -5.60 29.87
N LEU A 262 26.88 -5.30 30.24
CA LEU A 262 25.80 -5.07 29.28
C LEU A 262 26.11 -3.85 28.40
N LYS A 263 26.49 -2.71 29.01
CA LYS A 263 26.95 -1.50 28.32
C LYS A 263 28.08 -1.77 27.34
N SER A 264 29.08 -2.54 27.76
CA SER A 264 30.23 -2.90 26.92
C SER A 264 29.85 -3.86 25.78
N LYS A 265 28.89 -4.76 25.98
CA LYS A 265 28.47 -5.71 24.95
C LYS A 265 27.51 -5.11 23.93
N LEU A 266 26.68 -4.16 24.35
CA LEU A 266 25.86 -3.27 23.52
C LEU A 266 26.60 -1.94 23.28
N ASP A 267 27.78 -2.07 22.68
CA ASP A 267 28.64 -0.94 22.33
C ASP A 267 28.00 -0.03 21.28
N SER A 268 28.67 1.08 21.02
CA SER A 268 28.15 2.13 20.15
C SER A 268 27.98 1.66 18.69
N ASP A 269 28.83 0.76 18.19
CA ASP A 269 28.79 0.32 16.79
C ASP A 269 27.65 -0.68 16.57
N MET A 270 27.43 -1.55 17.54
CA MET A 270 26.29 -2.44 17.59
C MET A 270 24.96 -1.69 17.63
N MET A 271 24.88 -0.63 18.43
CA MET A 271 23.67 0.20 18.52
C MET A 271 23.44 1.04 17.26
N GLU A 272 24.49 1.50 16.59
CA GLU A 272 24.40 2.18 15.30
C GLU A 272 23.89 1.24 14.20
N TYR A 273 24.39 0.00 14.16
CA TYR A 273 23.87 -1.00 13.23
C TYR A 273 22.39 -1.32 13.48
N LEU A 274 21.99 -1.46 14.76
CA LEU A 274 20.59 -1.62 15.12
C LEU A 274 19.74 -0.41 14.70
N TYR A 275 20.27 0.81 14.87
CA TYR A 275 19.61 2.02 14.38
C TYR A 275 19.36 1.92 12.88
N GLN A 276 20.35 1.56 12.07
CA GLN A 276 20.20 1.42 10.62
C GLN A 276 19.21 0.30 10.23
N LEU A 277 19.15 -0.80 10.99
CA LEU A 277 18.14 -1.84 10.77
C LEU A 277 16.71 -1.36 11.06
N MET A 278 16.55 -0.38 11.95
CA MET A 278 15.25 0.16 12.35
C MET A 278 14.84 1.42 11.57
N ASP A 279 15.78 2.32 11.24
CA ASP A 279 15.58 3.56 10.47
C ASP A 279 15.45 3.28 8.97
N ASN A 280 14.66 2.28 8.62
CA ASN A 280 14.31 2.01 7.24
C ASN A 280 12.98 2.72 6.95
N LYS A 281 13.03 3.70 6.04
CA LYS A 281 11.93 4.55 5.54
C LYS A 281 10.73 3.81 4.93
N LEU A 282 10.68 2.49 5.07
CA LEU A 282 9.67 1.58 4.54
C LEU A 282 8.50 1.35 5.51
N ARG A 283 8.59 1.83 6.76
CA ARG A 283 7.42 1.99 7.64
C ARG A 283 6.69 3.26 7.22
N GLY A 284 5.79 3.09 6.26
CA GLY A 284 5.19 4.15 5.45
C GLY A 284 4.72 5.40 6.21
N ASN A 285 4.97 6.55 5.59
CA ASN A 285 4.03 7.65 5.57
C ASN A 285 3.00 7.41 4.47
#